data_AF-A0AAW2PCX2-F1
#
_entry.id   AF-A0AAW2PCX2-F1
#
_cell.length_a   1.000
_cell.length_b   1.000
_cell.length_c   1.000
_cell.angle_alpha   90.00
_cell.angle_beta   90.00
_cell.angle_gamma   90.00
#
_symmetry.space_group_name_H-M   'P 1'
#
loop_
_entity.id
_entity.type
_entity.pdbx_description
1 polymer ?
#
loop_
_entity_poly.entity_id
_entity_poly.type
_entity_poly.pdbx_seq_one_letter_code
_entity_poly.pdbx_strand_id
1 'polypeptide(L)'
;MKELYAVLDWHIRYAMTKAFFGARMIEGSSVQEHGVMMLSLVEKLKDLQANFDKEEMYVDMILQSLSPSYDQFIINFNMSGLKNNVHELINMLVQYEATIEKSALSVLVGDASTSKVIAWLPDTRRGRRMRCLLLLLALRVLLLYR
;
A
#
# COMPACT_ATOMS: atom_id res chain seq x y z
N MET A 1 16.33 -17.13 33.75
CA MET A 1 15.37 -16.02 33.54
C MET A 1 15.58 -15.30 32.21
N LYS A 2 16.77 -14.76 31.88
CA LYS A 2 16.99 -14.01 30.62
C LYS A 2 16.67 -14.79 29.33
N GLU A 3 16.96 -16.09 29.30
CA GLU A 3 16.70 -16.95 28.12
C GLU A 3 15.22 -17.15 27.82
N LEU A 4 14.35 -17.22 28.83
CA LEU A 4 12.90 -17.36 28.64
C LEU A 4 12.28 -16.10 28.02
N TYR A 5 12.74 -14.92 28.42
CA TYR A 5 12.32 -13.65 27.82
C TYR A 5 12.79 -13.53 26.35
N ALA A 6 14.02 -13.95 26.05
CA ALA A 6 14.54 -13.94 24.67
C ALA A 6 13.79 -14.92 23.75
N VAL A 7 13.46 -16.12 24.25
CA VAL A 7 12.66 -17.10 23.51
C VAL A 7 11.24 -16.58 23.28
N LEU A 8 10.61 -15.96 24.29
CA LEU A 8 9.27 -15.38 24.15
C LEU A 8 9.26 -14.25 23.10
N ASP A 9 10.26 -13.39 23.12
CA ASP A 9 10.43 -12.29 22.18
C ASP A 9 10.58 -12.77 20.72
N TRP A 10 11.34 -13.84 20.49
CA TRP A 10 11.46 -14.47 19.16
C TRP A 10 10.11 -14.93 18.59
N HIS A 11 9.32 -15.65 19.40
CA HIS A 11 8.02 -16.18 18.94
C HIS A 11 7.03 -15.07 18.63
N ILE A 12 7.00 -14.02 19.46
CA ILE A 12 6.14 -12.86 19.23
C ILE A 12 6.55 -12.15 17.94
N ARG A 13 7.85 -11.91 17.76
CA ARG A 13 8.38 -11.27 16.54
C ARG A 13 8.04 -12.08 15.30
N TYR A 14 8.28 -13.39 15.32
CA TYR A 14 7.93 -14.28 14.22
C TYR A 14 6.43 -14.22 13.89
N ALA A 15 5.56 -14.27 14.91
CA ALA A 15 4.12 -14.22 14.71
C ALA A 15 3.65 -12.90 14.09
N MET A 16 4.18 -11.75 14.56
CA MET A 16 3.84 -10.43 14.02
C MET A 16 4.33 -10.27 12.59
N THR A 17 5.56 -10.67 12.31
CA THR A 17 6.13 -10.65 10.96
C THR A 17 5.31 -11.54 10.01
N LYS A 18 4.96 -12.75 10.44
CA LYS A 18 4.11 -13.66 9.66
C LYS A 18 2.73 -13.06 9.37
N ALA A 19 2.10 -12.44 10.37
CA ALA A 19 0.81 -11.77 10.19
C ALA A 19 0.92 -10.61 9.19
N PHE A 20 1.97 -9.79 9.30
CA PHE A 20 2.18 -8.63 8.43
C PHE A 20 2.40 -9.02 6.96
N PHE A 21 3.32 -9.96 6.69
CA PHE A 21 3.59 -10.43 5.31
C PHE A 21 2.44 -11.27 4.74
N GLY A 22 1.66 -11.93 5.60
CA GLY A 22 0.52 -12.77 5.23
C GLY A 22 -0.80 -12.02 5.08
N ALA A 23 -0.89 -10.76 5.52
CA ALA A 23 -2.12 -9.98 5.46
C ALA A 23 -2.56 -9.77 4.01
N ARG A 24 -3.83 -10.06 3.73
CA ARG A 24 -4.47 -9.85 2.44
C ARG A 24 -5.86 -9.28 2.69
N MET A 25 -6.16 -8.19 2.02
CA MET A 25 -7.48 -7.56 2.01
C MET A 25 -8.44 -8.45 1.22
N ILE A 26 -9.64 -8.63 1.77
CA ILE A 26 -10.70 -9.39 1.10
C ILE A 26 -11.36 -8.47 0.06
N GLU A 27 -11.64 -9.00 -1.12
CA GLU A 27 -12.31 -8.25 -2.18
C GLU A 27 -13.69 -7.75 -1.71
N GLY A 28 -13.96 -6.45 -1.88
CA GLY A 28 -15.18 -5.78 -1.41
C GLY A 28 -15.27 -5.49 0.10
N SER A 29 -14.24 -5.81 0.88
CA SER A 29 -14.14 -5.38 2.30
C SER A 29 -13.68 -3.91 2.44
N SER A 30 -13.82 -3.32 3.62
CA SER A 30 -13.40 -1.94 3.87
C SER A 30 -11.87 -1.79 3.90
N VAL A 31 -11.33 -0.90 3.06
CA VAL A 31 -9.89 -0.56 3.09
C VAL A 31 -9.51 0.21 4.35
N GLN A 32 -10.45 0.91 4.97
CA GLN A 32 -10.21 1.57 6.24
C GLN A 32 -9.89 0.55 7.34
N GLU A 33 -10.71 -0.49 7.47
CA GLU A 33 -10.50 -1.56 8.45
C GLU A 33 -9.18 -2.30 8.21
N HIS A 34 -8.91 -2.64 6.94
CA HIS A 34 -7.65 -3.27 6.55
C HIS A 34 -6.44 -2.37 6.82
N GLY A 35 -6.53 -1.07 6.51
CA GLY A 35 -5.48 -0.09 6.76
C GLY A 35 -5.17 0.07 8.25
N VAL A 36 -6.18 0.14 9.11
CA VAL A 36 -6.03 0.19 10.56
C VAL A 36 -5.37 -1.09 11.09
N MET A 37 -5.77 -2.26 10.58
CA MET A 37 -5.14 -3.53 10.92
C MET A 37 -3.64 -3.51 10.58
N MET A 38 -3.29 -3.11 9.36
CA MET A 38 -1.89 -3.03 8.92
C MET A 38 -1.08 -2.03 9.74
N LEU A 39 -1.62 -0.84 10.04
CA LEU A 39 -0.97 0.14 10.91
C LEU A 39 -0.67 -0.45 12.30
N SER A 40 -1.62 -1.18 12.89
CA SER A 40 -1.41 -1.82 14.20
C SER A 40 -0.29 -2.87 14.18
N LEU A 41 -0.09 -3.56 13.05
CA LEU A 41 1.02 -4.50 12.87
C LEU A 41 2.35 -3.76 12.71
N VAL A 42 2.36 -2.63 11.98
CA VAL A 42 3.55 -1.78 11.84
C VAL A 42 4.01 -1.25 13.21
N GLU A 43 3.09 -0.74 14.02
CA GLU A 43 3.39 -0.24 15.37
C GLU A 43 3.97 -1.35 16.26
N LYS A 44 3.35 -2.54 16.28
CA LYS A 44 3.87 -3.69 17.04
C LYS A 44 5.25 -4.14 16.56
N LEU A 45 5.51 -4.13 15.26
CA LEU A 45 6.83 -4.46 14.72
C LEU A 45 7.87 -3.41 15.13
N LYS A 46 7.47 -2.13 15.16
CA LYS A 46 8.30 -1.00 15.63
C LYS A 46 8.68 -1.15 17.11
N ASP A 47 7.72 -1.58 17.94
CA ASP A 47 7.95 -1.80 19.37
C ASP A 47 8.88 -2.99 19.66
N LEU A 48 8.79 -4.04 18.85
CA LEU A 48 9.61 -5.26 18.97
C LEU A 48 11.04 -5.09 18.42
N GLN A 49 11.44 -3.88 18.00
CA GLN A 49 12.71 -3.62 17.31
C GLN A 49 12.90 -4.53 16.09
N ALA A 50 11.80 -5.04 15.53
CA ALA A 50 11.77 -5.77 14.27
C ALA A 50 11.70 -4.81 13.08
N ASN A 51 12.08 -3.55 13.33
CA ASN A 51 11.88 -2.42 12.46
C ASN A 51 12.56 -2.72 11.14
N PHE A 52 11.82 -2.58 10.06
CA PHE A 52 12.44 -2.43 8.77
C PHE A 52 13.18 -1.09 8.74
N ASP A 53 14.40 -1.08 8.20
CA ASP A 53 15.27 0.11 8.16
C ASP A 53 14.66 1.30 7.41
N LYS A 54 13.56 1.08 6.69
CA LYS A 54 12.94 2.03 5.76
C LYS A 54 11.43 2.03 5.90
N GLU A 55 10.86 3.21 6.13
CA GLU A 55 9.40 3.42 6.20
C GLU A 55 8.71 3.00 4.89
N GLU A 56 9.40 3.15 3.75
CA GLU A 56 8.91 2.75 2.44
C GLU A 56 8.57 1.25 2.37
N MET A 57 9.23 0.41 3.18
CA MET A 57 8.94 -1.02 3.20
C MET A 57 7.55 -1.33 3.77
N TYR A 58 7.08 -0.57 4.77
CA TYR A 58 5.73 -0.76 5.30
C TYR A 58 4.68 -0.33 4.27
N VAL A 59 4.94 0.76 3.55
CA VAL A 59 4.10 1.24 2.45
C VAL A 59 4.00 0.19 1.35
N ASP A 60 5.13 -0.34 0.90
CA ASP A 60 5.18 -1.39 -0.13
C ASP A 60 4.38 -2.63 0.29
N MET A 61 4.47 -3.05 1.55
CA MET A 61 3.72 -4.19 2.06
C MET A 61 2.21 -3.92 2.15
N ILE A 62 1.80 -2.71 2.53
CA ILE A 62 0.39 -2.33 2.52
C ILE A 62 -0.16 -2.36 1.09
N LEU A 63 0.54 -1.77 0.13
CA LEU A 63 0.14 -1.79 -1.28
C LEU A 63 -0.01 -3.22 -1.82
N GLN A 64 0.92 -4.13 -1.48
CA GLN A 64 0.86 -5.54 -1.87
C GLN A 64 -0.27 -6.33 -1.20
N SER A 65 -0.77 -5.86 -0.06
CA SER A 65 -1.83 -6.53 0.68
C SER A 65 -3.24 -6.19 0.18
N LEU A 66 -3.39 -5.15 -0.65
CA LEU A 66 -4.68 -4.69 -1.16
C LEU A 66 -5.31 -5.72 -2.12
N SER A 67 -6.63 -5.64 -2.25
CA SER A 67 -7.36 -6.47 -3.19
C SER A 67 -7.25 -5.92 -4.63
N PRO A 68 -7.48 -6.74 -5.67
CA PRO A 68 -7.36 -6.33 -7.07
C PRO A 68 -8.15 -5.08 -7.47
N SER A 69 -9.28 -4.76 -6.81
CA SER A 69 -10.02 -3.52 -7.07
C SER A 69 -9.21 -2.23 -6.84
N TYR A 70 -8.09 -2.30 -6.12
CA TYR A 70 -7.19 -1.18 -5.88
C TYR A 70 -6.02 -1.10 -6.87
N ASP A 71 -5.93 -1.97 -7.89
CA ASP A 71 -4.82 -1.98 -8.86
C ASP A 71 -4.64 -0.61 -9.55
N GLN A 72 -5.73 0.06 -9.90
CA GLN A 72 -5.68 1.39 -10.51
C GLN A 72 -5.10 2.45 -9.56
N PHE A 73 -5.42 2.35 -8.25
CA PHE A 73 -4.79 3.19 -7.23
C PHE A 73 -3.29 2.92 -7.14
N ILE A 74 -2.88 1.65 -7.11
CA ILE A 74 -1.47 1.25 -7.02
C ILE A 74 -0.66 1.79 -8.21
N ILE A 75 -1.19 1.66 -9.43
CA ILE A 75 -0.56 2.22 -10.63
C ILE A 75 -0.39 3.73 -10.50
N ASN A 76 -1.44 4.44 -10.10
CA ASN A 76 -1.40 5.89 -9.95
C ASN A 76 -0.43 6.34 -8.85
N PHE A 77 -0.45 5.65 -7.71
CA PHE A 77 0.46 5.90 -6.59
C PHE A 77 1.92 5.72 -7.03
N ASN A 78 2.26 4.59 -7.66
CA ASN A 78 3.61 4.32 -8.14
C ASN A 78 4.10 5.36 -9.16
N MET A 79 3.20 5.85 -10.01
CA MET A 79 3.51 6.86 -11.02
C MET A 79 3.65 8.28 -10.45
N SER A 80 3.02 8.56 -9.31
CA SER A 80 3.08 9.87 -8.65
C SER A 80 4.47 10.21 -8.11
N GLY A 81 5.29 9.19 -7.80
CA GLY A 81 6.58 9.36 -7.13
C GLY A 81 6.48 9.93 -5.71
N LEU A 82 5.29 9.92 -5.11
CA LEU A 82 5.06 10.40 -3.75
C LEU A 82 5.78 9.50 -2.74
N LYS A 83 6.43 10.14 -1.76
CA LYS A 83 6.99 9.47 -0.59
C LYS A 83 6.05 9.72 0.57
N ASN A 84 5.24 8.72 0.87
CA ASN A 84 4.22 8.83 1.91
C ASN A 84 4.58 7.94 3.09
N ASN A 85 4.17 8.33 4.28
CA ASN A 85 4.18 7.41 5.42
C ASN A 85 2.90 6.54 5.44
N VAL A 86 2.85 5.58 6.36
CA VAL A 86 1.71 4.65 6.48
C VAL A 86 0.38 5.37 6.70
N HIS A 87 0.33 6.42 7.52
CA HIS A 87 -0.91 7.15 7.79
C HIS A 87 -1.41 7.92 6.56
N GLU A 88 -0.50 8.57 5.84
CA GLU A 88 -0.83 9.26 4.59
C GLU A 88 -1.34 8.28 3.53
N LEU A 89 -0.71 7.10 3.42
CA LEU A 89 -1.17 6.03 2.55
C LEU A 89 -2.63 5.63 2.84
N ILE A 90 -2.93 5.33 4.09
CA ILE A 90 -4.27 4.90 4.53
C ILE A 90 -5.30 5.99 4.22
N ASN A 91 -4.99 7.25 4.50
CA ASN A 91 -5.90 8.36 4.22
C ASN A 91 -6.25 8.48 2.73
N MET A 92 -5.29 8.29 1.81
CA MET A 92 -5.61 8.33 0.38
C MET A 92 -6.39 7.10 -0.06
N LEU A 93 -6.13 5.92 0.52
CA LEU A 93 -6.89 4.71 0.22
C LEU A 93 -8.36 4.87 0.62
N VAL A 94 -8.64 5.43 1.80
CA VAL A 94 -10.01 5.72 2.26
C VAL A 94 -10.70 6.73 1.34
N GLN A 95 -10.00 7.78 0.92
CA GLN A 95 -10.55 8.73 -0.04
C GLN A 95 -10.84 8.07 -1.40
N TYR A 96 -9.98 7.16 -1.84
CA TYR A 96 -10.17 6.42 -3.08
C TYR A 96 -11.38 5.47 -3.01
N GLU A 97 -11.55 4.74 -1.90
CA GLU A 97 -12.72 3.89 -1.66
C GLU A 97 -14.04 4.67 -1.81
N ALA A 98 -14.15 5.84 -1.17
CA ALA A 98 -15.31 6.71 -1.30
C ALA A 98 -15.59 7.18 -2.75
N THR A 99 -14.54 7.32 -3.58
CA THR A 99 -14.71 7.65 -5.00
C THR A 99 -15.21 6.48 -5.83
N ILE A 100 -14.78 5.25 -5.52
CA ILE A 100 -15.25 4.04 -6.19
C ILE A 100 -16.75 3.86 -5.90
N GLU A 101 -17.16 3.94 -4.64
CA GLU A 101 -18.56 3.78 -4.23
C GLU A 101 -19.48 4.80 -4.91
N LYS A 102 -19.05 6.06 -4.96
CA LYS A 102 -19.78 7.12 -5.65
C LYS A 102 -19.90 6.86 -7.15
N SER A 103 -18.85 6.37 -7.78
CA SER A 103 -18.86 6.04 -9.21
C SER A 103 -19.83 4.88 -9.50
N ALA A 104 -19.86 3.85 -8.66
CA ALA A 104 -20.78 2.72 -8.79
C ALA A 104 -22.25 3.15 -8.65
N LEU A 105 -22.54 4.06 -7.72
CA LEU A 105 -23.88 4.63 -7.55
C LEU A 105 -24.30 5.47 -8.77
N SER A 106 -23.38 6.23 -9.36
CA SER A 106 -23.65 7.05 -10.56
C SER A 106 -23.82 6.25 -11.85
N VAL A 107 -23.35 5.00 -11.91
CA VAL A 107 -23.58 4.11 -13.07
C VAL A 107 -24.99 3.48 -13.03
N LEU A 108 -25.56 3.30 -11.84
CA LEU A 108 -26.90 2.73 -11.65
C LEU A 108 -28.04 3.73 -11.89
N VAL A 109 -27.76 5.03 -11.74
CA VAL A 109 -28.69 6.12 -12.06
C VAL A 109 -28.17 6.73 -13.36
N GLY A 110 -28.88 6.54 -14.49
CA GLY A 110 -28.42 6.91 -15.84
C GLY A 110 -28.25 8.41 -16.11
N ASP A 111 -27.51 9.12 -15.28
CA ASP A 111 -27.17 10.53 -15.43
C ASP A 111 -25.69 10.64 -15.79
N ALA A 112 -25.44 10.97 -17.06
CA ALA A 112 -24.13 11.41 -17.52
C ALA A 112 -23.77 12.72 -16.82
N SER A 113 -23.04 12.65 -15.70
CA SER A 113 -22.53 13.82 -15.00
C SER A 113 -21.01 13.86 -15.06
N THR A 114 -20.51 14.96 -15.63
CA THR A 114 -19.11 15.24 -15.95
C THR A 114 -18.20 15.09 -14.73
N SER A 115 -17.31 14.10 -14.77
CA SER A 115 -16.28 13.91 -13.75
C SER A 115 -15.28 15.08 -13.78
N LYS A 116 -15.39 15.98 -12.80
CA LYS A 116 -14.22 16.74 -12.33
C LYS A 116 -13.23 15.71 -11.80
N VAL A 117 -12.22 15.41 -12.61
CA VAL A 117 -10.99 14.76 -12.16
C VAL A 117 -10.42 15.64 -11.05
N ILE A 118 -10.55 15.21 -9.80
CA ILE A 118 -9.79 15.79 -8.69
C ILE A 118 -8.34 15.47 -9.01
N ALA A 119 -7.61 16.50 -9.44
CA ALA A 119 -6.23 16.41 -9.86
C ALA A 119 -5.35 16.05 -8.67
N TRP A 120 -5.08 14.76 -8.48
CA TRP A 120 -4.03 14.26 -7.59
C TRP A 120 -2.63 14.37 -8.22
N LEU A 121 -2.44 15.25 -9.20
CA LEU A 121 -1.14 15.46 -9.84
C LEU A 121 -0.35 16.55 -9.10
N PRO A 122 0.82 16.24 -8.51
CA PRO A 122 1.79 17.27 -8.19
C PRO A 122 2.32 17.91 -9.50
N ASP A 123 2.52 19.23 -9.47
CA ASP A 123 2.95 20.08 -10.59
C ASP A 123 4.07 19.44 -11.43
N THR A 124 3.74 19.11 -12.68
CA THR A 124 4.66 18.49 -13.63
C THR A 124 5.63 19.52 -14.21
N ARG A 125 6.79 19.68 -13.57
CA ARG A 125 8.03 20.14 -14.24
C ARG A 125 9.25 19.30 -13.85
N ARG A 126 9.37 18.09 -14.43
CA ARG A 126 10.68 17.48 -14.77
C ARG A 126 10.53 16.26 -15.67
N GLY A 127 10.28 16.51 -16.96
CA GLY A 127 10.32 15.50 -18.00
C GLY A 127 11.72 14.91 -18.23
N ARG A 128 11.74 13.71 -18.82
CA ARG A 128 12.87 13.00 -19.49
C ARG A 128 13.69 11.96 -18.72
N ARG A 129 13.20 11.33 -17.64
CA ARG A 129 13.83 10.12 -17.06
C ARG A 129 13.04 8.81 -17.22
N MET A 130 11.86 8.84 -17.84
CA MET A 130 10.95 7.68 -17.86
C MET A 130 11.37 6.54 -18.80
N ARG A 131 12.29 6.76 -19.75
CA ARG A 131 12.78 5.66 -20.61
C ARG A 131 13.76 4.71 -19.89
N CYS A 132 14.37 5.14 -18.78
CA CYS A 132 15.31 4.29 -18.03
C CYS A 132 14.63 3.33 -17.05
N LEU A 133 13.46 3.69 -16.49
CA LEU A 133 12.81 2.88 -15.44
C LEU A 133 12.07 1.66 -16.00
N LEU A 134 11.46 1.76 -17.19
CA LEU A 134 10.88 0.62 -17.90
C LEU A 134 11.94 -0.44 -18.24
N LEU A 135 13.15 -0.01 -18.62
CA LEU A 135 14.28 -0.91 -18.86
C LEU A 135 14.79 -1.57 -17.57
N LEU A 136 14.78 -0.86 -16.43
CA LEU A 136 15.21 -1.40 -15.15
C LEU A 136 14.22 -2.41 -14.56
N LEU A 137 12.91 -2.21 -14.73
CA LEU A 137 11.90 -3.19 -14.33
C LEU A 137 11.93 -4.43 -15.24
N ALA A 138 12.10 -4.26 -16.55
CA ALA A 138 12.27 -5.37 -17.48
C ALA A 138 13.55 -6.19 -17.17
N LEU A 139 14.67 -5.52 -16.85
CA LEU A 139 15.92 -6.19 -16.44
C LEU A 139 15.79 -6.92 -15.10
N ARG A 140 15.04 -6.38 -14.13
CA ARG A 140 14.78 -7.07 -12.86
C ARG A 140 13.93 -8.32 -13.04
N VAL A 141 12.93 -8.28 -13.91
CA VAL A 141 12.12 -9.47 -14.23
C VAL A 141 12.96 -10.52 -14.97
N LEU A 142 13.79 -10.11 -15.94
CA LEU A 142 14.67 -11.04 -16.66
C LEU A 142 15.78 -11.66 -15.80
N LEU A 143 16.28 -10.95 -14.78
CA LEU A 143 17.30 -11.47 -13.86
C LEU A 143 16.73 -12.37 -12.74
N LEU A 144 15.44 -12.29 -12.44
CA LEU A 144 14.77 -13.15 -11.45
C LEU A 144 14.30 -14.50 -12.04
N TYR A 145 14.31 -14.65 -13.36
CA TYR A 145 13.90 -15.87 -14.07
C TYR A 145 15.05 -16.59 -14.77
N ARG A 146 16.29 -16.34 -14.35
CA ARG A 146 17.49 -17.00 -14.87
C ARG A 146 18.26 -17.71 -13.78
#